data_AF-A0A067M3G4-F1
#
_entry.id   AF-A0A067M3G4-F1
#
_cell.length_a   1.000
_cell.length_b   1.000
_cell.length_c   1.000
_cell.angle_alpha   90.00
_cell.angle_beta   90.00
_cell.angle_gamma   90.00
#
_symmetry.space_group_name_H-M   'P 1'
#
loop_
_entity.id
_entity.type
_entity.pdbx_description
1 polymer ?
#
loop_
_entity_poly.entity_id
_entity_poly.type
_entity_poly.pdbx_seq_one_letter_code
_entity_poly.pdbx_strand_id
1 'polypeptide(L)'
;MSSESEVTIRFPTISELVAVPNNTYRLLELPPDLCKLIESSDDSFSLSIKGHATDDAVLCTATKTYTLRSVSISNSLLILSAPDPTSSDDECVVVRDELHEILELAPTVPKLDRLYVLLRGCEYKEDEEEVIDDPMDEDEDDSGEPKRTRYTYDDIRDAIQASDAELDKIIRESYILRVNGYLRPLPLPLLTHIIVLILTSITSSSLSSTSVPVPSLLRTLDLEHEIPSHIALQVMEWFGPVSGGSGAGGKWKMDAKQIVRQVGIGMLSTHRDEPIAEDAFLAEWKTKVGDAFEEYVDLSLLLGNYLPSNPPQPPTVLYFPLSSLSPVVTQRFSDLFLTRPKWRAQDLMPFLQDVAIDGKERDKMLLKYCRSTTDGSGCVWYTSKLKF
;
A
#
# COMPACT_ATOMS: atom_id res chain seq x y z
N MET A 1 -8.46 -33.56 -52.62
CA MET A 1 -7.27 -34.27 -52.11
C MET A 1 -6.54 -33.27 -51.24
N SER A 2 -6.83 -33.30 -49.95
CA SER A 2 -6.16 -32.45 -48.97
C SER A 2 -4.77 -33.04 -48.76
N SER A 3 -3.73 -32.32 -49.17
CA SER A 3 -2.34 -32.67 -48.85
C SER A 3 -2.16 -32.57 -47.34
N GLU A 4 -2.02 -33.71 -46.66
CA GLU A 4 -1.50 -33.74 -45.29
C GLU A 4 -0.04 -33.29 -45.37
N SER A 5 0.26 -32.09 -44.88
CA SER A 5 1.63 -31.61 -44.69
C SER A 5 2.26 -32.43 -43.57
N GLU A 6 3.29 -33.21 -43.88
CA GLU A 6 3.90 -34.18 -42.97
C GLU A 6 5.02 -33.49 -42.17
N VAL A 7 4.63 -32.80 -41.09
CA VAL A 7 5.59 -32.10 -40.22
C VAL A 7 6.46 -33.10 -39.46
N THR A 8 7.77 -33.09 -39.71
CA THR A 8 8.71 -33.97 -39.02
C THR A 8 9.26 -33.28 -37.77
N ILE A 9 9.01 -33.84 -36.59
CA ILE A 9 9.54 -33.33 -35.31
C ILE A 9 10.85 -34.03 -35.00
N ARG A 10 11.93 -33.26 -34.78
CA ARG A 10 13.24 -33.78 -34.37
C ARG A 10 13.62 -33.30 -32.98
N PHE A 11 14.21 -34.21 -32.20
CA PHE A 11 14.87 -33.85 -30.95
C PHE A 11 16.26 -33.27 -31.26
N PRO A 12 16.73 -32.28 -30.47
CA PRO A 12 18.00 -31.63 -30.70
C PRO A 12 19.15 -32.64 -30.50
N THR A 13 20.17 -32.48 -31.33
CA THR A 13 21.38 -33.31 -31.29
C THR A 13 22.20 -32.96 -30.05
N ILE A 14 23.05 -33.87 -29.54
CA ILE A 14 23.90 -33.62 -28.36
C ILE A 14 24.73 -32.32 -28.51
N SER A 15 25.17 -31.98 -29.72
CA SER A 15 25.89 -30.74 -30.01
C SER A 15 25.02 -29.47 -29.91
N GLU A 16 23.72 -29.55 -30.13
CA GLU A 16 22.76 -28.44 -30.06
C GLU A 16 22.28 -28.21 -28.62
N LEU A 17 22.12 -29.29 -27.85
CA LEU A 17 21.84 -29.26 -26.40
C LEU A 17 22.96 -28.60 -25.58
N VAL A 18 24.20 -28.58 -26.10
CA VAL A 18 25.35 -27.89 -25.48
C VAL A 18 25.35 -26.39 -25.80
N ALA A 19 24.70 -25.97 -26.89
CA ALA A 19 24.65 -24.57 -27.33
C ALA A 19 23.48 -23.78 -26.72
N VAL A 20 22.37 -24.45 -26.38
CA VAL A 20 21.22 -23.84 -25.68
C VAL A 20 20.95 -24.67 -24.42
N PRO A 21 21.18 -24.13 -23.21
CA PRO A 21 20.90 -24.89 -21.99
C PRO A 21 19.40 -25.20 -21.90
N ASN A 22 19.07 -26.46 -21.59
CA ASN A 22 17.71 -26.87 -21.19
C ASN A 22 17.18 -25.94 -20.08
N ASN A 23 15.86 -25.70 -20.02
CA ASN A 23 15.20 -24.74 -19.12
C ASN A 23 15.42 -23.24 -19.44
N THR A 24 15.63 -22.85 -20.70
CA THR A 24 15.71 -21.42 -21.05
C THR A 24 14.34 -20.75 -21.09
N TYR A 25 13.29 -21.53 -21.33
CA TYR A 25 11.94 -21.00 -21.51
C TYR A 25 11.03 -21.37 -20.34
N ARG A 26 10.07 -20.51 -20.04
CA ARG A 26 8.96 -20.80 -19.13
C ARG A 26 7.66 -20.28 -19.71
N LEU A 27 6.57 -21.00 -19.43
CA LEU A 27 5.23 -20.56 -19.78
C LEU A 27 4.64 -19.73 -18.65
N LEU A 28 4.11 -18.57 -18.99
CA LEU A 28 3.43 -17.66 -18.08
C LEU A 28 1.99 -17.48 -18.55
N GLU A 29 1.03 -17.84 -17.70
CA GLU A 29 -0.39 -17.58 -17.94
C GLU A 29 -0.68 -16.10 -17.65
N LEU A 30 -1.17 -15.40 -18.68
CA LEU A 30 -1.46 -13.98 -18.63
C LEU A 30 -2.97 -13.76 -18.40
N PRO A 31 -3.35 -13.04 -17.33
CA PRO A 31 -4.71 -12.55 -17.16
C PRO A 31 -5.17 -11.71 -18.36
N PRO A 32 -6.47 -11.71 -18.70
CA PRO A 32 -7.01 -10.98 -19.85
C PRO A 32 -6.65 -9.49 -19.85
N ASP A 33 -6.55 -8.90 -18.66
CA ASP A 33 -6.19 -7.49 -18.49
C ASP A 33 -4.73 -7.22 -18.90
N LEU A 34 -3.81 -8.15 -18.59
CA LEU A 34 -2.41 -8.06 -19.01
C LEU A 34 -2.25 -8.34 -20.49
N CYS A 35 -3.00 -9.29 -21.06
CA CYS A 35 -2.98 -9.54 -22.52
C CYS A 35 -3.33 -8.27 -23.29
N LYS A 36 -4.44 -7.61 -22.92
CA LYS A 36 -4.85 -6.35 -23.54
C LYS A 36 -3.79 -5.26 -23.39
N LEU A 37 -3.14 -5.21 -22.25
CA LEU A 37 -2.14 -4.18 -21.95
C LEU A 37 -0.84 -4.42 -22.76
N ILE A 38 -0.46 -5.67 -22.98
CA ILE A 38 0.63 -6.06 -23.87
C ILE A 38 0.27 -5.77 -25.33
N GLU A 39 -0.93 -6.14 -25.78
CA GLU A 39 -1.40 -5.96 -27.16
C GLU A 39 -1.60 -4.48 -27.55
N SER A 40 -1.87 -3.61 -26.58
CA SER A 40 -2.13 -2.17 -26.82
C SER A 40 -0.91 -1.27 -26.65
N SER A 41 0.23 -1.83 -26.20
CA SER A 41 1.44 -1.03 -25.94
C SER A 41 2.39 -1.11 -27.13
N ASP A 42 2.65 0.04 -27.76
CA ASP A 42 3.53 0.10 -28.94
C ASP A 42 5.04 0.14 -28.58
N ASP A 43 5.46 0.62 -27.39
CA ASP A 43 6.92 0.67 -27.04
C ASP A 43 7.29 0.81 -25.54
N SER A 44 6.38 1.15 -24.61
CA SER A 44 6.72 1.48 -23.21
C SER A 44 6.17 0.52 -22.15
N PHE A 45 5.96 -0.74 -22.50
CA PHE A 45 5.49 -1.74 -21.55
C PHE A 45 6.66 -2.39 -20.80
N SER A 46 6.80 -2.04 -19.52
CA SER A 46 7.80 -2.66 -18.63
C SER A 46 7.13 -3.63 -17.64
N LEU A 47 7.65 -4.85 -17.60
CA LEU A 47 7.37 -5.82 -16.55
C LEU A 47 8.64 -6.04 -15.73
N SER A 48 8.51 -5.99 -14.42
CA SER A 48 9.61 -6.29 -13.50
C SER A 48 9.22 -7.43 -12.57
N ILE A 49 10.10 -8.41 -12.40
CA ILE A 49 9.95 -9.43 -11.36
C ILE A 49 10.72 -8.96 -10.13
N LYS A 50 10.01 -8.83 -8.99
CA LYS A 50 10.58 -8.39 -7.71
C LYS A 50 10.45 -9.50 -6.66
N GLY A 51 11.48 -9.69 -5.85
CA GLY A 51 11.47 -10.65 -4.74
C GLY A 51 12.89 -10.95 -4.24
N HIS A 52 13.04 -11.12 -2.93
CA HIS A 52 14.29 -11.58 -2.35
C HIS A 52 14.41 -13.11 -2.46
N ALA A 53 15.59 -13.67 -2.23
CA ALA A 53 15.84 -15.12 -2.31
C ALA A 53 14.95 -15.98 -1.39
N THR A 54 14.35 -15.37 -0.37
CA THR A 54 13.48 -16.01 0.62
C THR A 54 11.99 -15.79 0.38
N ASP A 55 11.62 -14.97 -0.62
CA ASP A 55 10.24 -14.56 -0.83
C ASP A 55 9.62 -15.21 -2.05
N ASP A 56 8.30 -15.27 -2.07
CA ASP A 56 7.54 -15.54 -3.29
C ASP A 56 7.75 -14.39 -4.28
N ALA A 57 8.19 -14.69 -5.50
CA ALA A 57 8.36 -13.68 -6.53
C ALA A 57 7.02 -13.03 -6.93
N VAL A 58 7.05 -11.71 -7.20
CA VAL A 58 5.92 -10.96 -7.74
C VAL A 58 6.27 -10.36 -9.10
N LEU A 59 5.28 -10.29 -9.98
CA LEU A 59 5.34 -9.57 -11.24
C LEU A 59 4.66 -8.22 -11.03
N CYS A 60 5.41 -7.14 -11.24
CA CYS A 60 4.87 -5.79 -11.19
C CYS A 60 4.73 -5.24 -12.61
N THR A 61 3.55 -4.69 -12.88
CA THR A 61 3.35 -3.72 -13.96
C THR A 61 3.64 -2.31 -13.42
N ALA A 62 3.45 -1.27 -14.24
CA ALA A 62 3.51 0.11 -13.76
C ALA A 62 2.47 0.44 -12.66
N THR A 63 1.36 -0.31 -12.57
CA THR A 63 0.21 0.06 -11.70
C THR A 63 -0.29 -1.01 -10.76
N LYS A 64 0.06 -2.28 -10.98
CA LYS A 64 -0.45 -3.44 -10.24
C LYS A 64 0.62 -4.49 -10.00
N THR A 65 0.49 -5.17 -8.87
CA THR A 65 1.33 -6.32 -8.47
C THR A 65 0.58 -7.66 -8.57
N TYR A 66 1.25 -8.69 -9.06
CA TYR A 66 0.74 -10.06 -9.21
C TYR A 66 1.70 -11.04 -8.55
N THR A 67 1.20 -11.95 -7.69
CA THR A 67 2.02 -13.09 -7.22
C THR A 67 2.23 -14.08 -8.36
N LEU A 68 3.47 -14.56 -8.53
CA LEU A 68 3.76 -15.72 -9.37
C LEU A 68 3.56 -17.01 -8.57
N ARG A 69 2.87 -17.99 -9.17
CA ARG A 69 2.78 -19.35 -8.65
C ARG A 69 3.21 -20.34 -9.73
N SER A 70 4.12 -21.25 -9.38
CA SER A 70 4.41 -22.40 -10.26
C SER A 70 3.40 -23.51 -10.02
N VAL A 71 2.78 -23.99 -11.10
CA VAL A 71 1.85 -25.12 -11.10
C VAL A 71 2.42 -26.20 -12.00
N SER A 72 2.64 -27.39 -11.42
CA SER A 72 3.10 -28.54 -12.16
C SER A 72 1.97 -29.15 -12.98
N ILE A 73 2.29 -29.55 -14.21
CA ILE A 73 1.37 -30.23 -15.12
C ILE A 73 1.82 -31.68 -15.30
N SER A 74 0.87 -32.60 -15.41
CA SER A 74 1.15 -34.03 -15.63
C SER A 74 1.56 -34.36 -17.06
N ASN A 75 1.35 -33.42 -17.98
CA ASN A 75 1.62 -33.57 -19.40
C ASN A 75 2.90 -32.83 -19.75
N SER A 76 3.64 -33.32 -20.74
CA SER A 76 4.80 -32.62 -21.29
C SER A 76 4.36 -31.61 -22.36
N LEU A 77 4.75 -30.35 -22.20
CA LEU A 77 4.61 -29.33 -23.24
C LEU A 77 5.95 -29.15 -23.95
N LEU A 78 5.96 -29.36 -25.26
CA LEU A 78 7.18 -29.22 -26.07
C LEU A 78 7.20 -27.85 -26.72
N ILE A 79 8.25 -27.07 -26.46
CA ILE A 79 8.51 -25.82 -27.18
C ILE A 79 9.20 -26.18 -28.48
N LEU A 80 8.59 -25.74 -29.58
CA LEU A 80 9.05 -26.01 -30.93
C LEU A 80 9.61 -24.73 -31.56
N SER A 81 10.70 -24.83 -32.29
CA SER A 81 11.20 -23.74 -33.13
C SER A 81 11.00 -24.05 -34.60
N ALA A 82 10.63 -23.02 -35.36
CA ALA A 82 10.46 -23.13 -36.80
C ALA A 82 11.77 -23.58 -37.47
N PRO A 83 11.68 -24.30 -38.60
CA PRO A 83 12.84 -24.67 -39.40
C PRO A 83 13.68 -23.44 -39.76
N ASP A 84 14.99 -23.61 -39.73
CA ASP A 84 15.94 -22.57 -40.12
C ASP A 84 15.80 -22.35 -41.64
N PRO A 85 15.49 -21.14 -42.14
CA PRO A 85 15.23 -20.89 -43.57
C PRO A 85 16.45 -21.13 -44.48
N THR A 86 17.61 -21.44 -43.88
CA THR A 86 18.86 -21.75 -44.57
C THR A 86 19.11 -23.25 -44.72
N SER A 87 18.33 -24.10 -44.06
CA SER A 87 18.42 -25.55 -44.11
C SER A 87 17.49 -26.12 -45.18
N SER A 88 17.96 -27.10 -45.96
CA SER A 88 17.21 -27.69 -47.09
C SER A 88 16.04 -28.60 -46.70
N ASP A 89 15.70 -28.68 -45.40
CA ASP A 89 14.57 -29.43 -44.85
C ASP A 89 13.45 -28.45 -44.48
N ASP A 90 12.64 -28.05 -45.49
CA ASP A 90 11.58 -27.03 -45.38
C ASP A 90 10.44 -27.39 -44.38
N GLU A 91 10.39 -28.61 -43.82
CA GLU A 91 9.33 -29.09 -42.93
C GLU A 91 9.82 -29.74 -41.62
N CYS A 92 11.06 -29.43 -41.18
CA CYS A 92 11.62 -30.00 -39.95
C CYS A 92 11.49 -29.04 -38.76
N VAL A 93 10.73 -29.44 -37.74
CA VAL A 93 10.53 -28.66 -36.51
C VAL A 93 11.37 -29.25 -35.38
N VAL A 94 12.15 -28.42 -34.69
CA VAL A 94 13.07 -28.86 -33.63
C VAL A 94 12.50 -28.56 -32.25
N VAL A 95 12.52 -29.57 -31.37
CA VAL A 95 12.17 -29.41 -29.96
C VAL A 95 13.28 -28.63 -29.25
N ARG A 96 12.94 -27.50 -28.62
CA ARG A 96 13.90 -26.68 -27.86
C ARG A 96 13.83 -26.88 -26.36
N ASP A 97 12.65 -27.13 -25.83
CA ASP A 97 12.48 -27.33 -24.39
C ASP A 97 11.28 -28.23 -24.11
N GLU A 98 11.33 -28.92 -22.97
CA GLU A 98 10.21 -29.69 -22.43
C GLU A 98 9.79 -29.07 -21.10
N LEU A 99 8.56 -28.58 -21.05
CA LEU A 99 8.01 -27.91 -19.88
C LEU A 99 7.03 -28.82 -19.15
N HIS A 100 7.19 -28.86 -17.83
CA HIS A 100 6.32 -29.56 -16.89
C HIS A 100 5.67 -28.62 -15.88
N GLU A 101 5.85 -27.31 -16.05
CA GLU A 101 5.38 -26.27 -15.14
C GLU A 101 4.84 -25.09 -15.92
N ILE A 102 3.77 -24.48 -15.39
CA ILE A 102 3.20 -23.23 -15.87
C ILE A 102 3.22 -22.24 -14.71
N LEU A 103 3.64 -21.00 -14.98
CA LEU A 103 3.57 -19.90 -14.03
C LEU A 103 2.20 -19.23 -14.14
N GLU A 104 1.43 -19.21 -13.06
CA GLU A 104 0.16 -18.52 -12.96
C GLU A 104 0.35 -17.16 -12.28
N LEU A 105 -0.40 -16.15 -12.74
CA LEU A 105 -0.45 -14.83 -12.13
C LEU A 105 -1.77 -14.64 -11.37
N ALA A 106 -1.67 -14.36 -10.07
CA ALA A 106 -2.80 -13.94 -9.26
C ALA A 106 -2.57 -12.48 -8.81
N PRO A 107 -3.54 -11.57 -9.01
CA PRO A 107 -3.47 -10.23 -8.43
C PRO A 107 -3.26 -10.32 -6.92
N THR A 108 -2.48 -9.39 -6.35
CA THR A 108 -2.21 -9.38 -4.91
C THR A 108 -2.14 -7.95 -4.36
N VAL A 109 -2.38 -7.81 -3.06
CA VAL A 109 -2.08 -6.55 -2.37
C VAL A 109 -0.57 -6.43 -2.13
N PRO A 110 0.03 -5.24 -2.33
CA PRO A 110 1.44 -5.03 -2.03
C PRO A 110 1.81 -5.38 -0.59
N LYS A 111 2.94 -6.06 -0.39
CA LYS A 111 3.40 -6.44 0.96
C LYS A 111 4.14 -5.28 1.62
N LEU A 112 3.52 -4.68 2.64
CA LEU A 112 4.04 -3.48 3.32
C LEU A 112 4.97 -3.75 4.51
N ASP A 113 5.08 -5.00 4.98
CA ASP A 113 5.87 -5.35 6.17
C ASP A 113 7.29 -4.78 6.13
N ARG A 114 7.94 -4.91 4.97
CA ARG A 114 9.30 -4.42 4.79
C ARG A 114 9.42 -2.91 4.83
N LEU A 115 8.42 -2.17 4.32
CA LEU A 115 8.43 -0.72 4.39
C LEU A 115 8.54 -0.26 5.85
N TYR A 116 7.70 -0.82 6.71
CA TYR A 116 7.67 -0.45 8.13
C TYR A 116 8.92 -0.90 8.87
N VAL A 117 9.54 -2.01 8.49
CA VAL A 117 10.81 -2.46 9.06
C VAL A 117 11.98 -1.57 8.63
N LEU A 118 12.06 -1.22 7.34
CA LEU A 118 13.13 -0.40 6.80
C LEU A 118 13.07 1.03 7.33
N LEU A 119 11.87 1.62 7.37
CA LEU A 119 11.70 3.01 7.83
C LEU A 119 11.56 3.15 9.35
N ARG A 120 11.68 2.06 10.11
CA ARG A 120 11.59 2.10 11.57
C ARG A 120 12.72 2.95 12.14
N GLY A 121 12.39 3.98 12.91
CA GLY A 121 13.39 4.85 13.50
C GLY A 121 13.96 5.92 12.56
N CYS A 122 13.44 6.02 11.32
CA CYS A 122 13.73 7.10 10.36
C CYS A 122 12.67 8.21 10.42
N GLU A 123 11.93 8.32 11.53
CA GLU A 123 10.85 9.30 11.63
C GLU A 123 11.39 10.74 11.53
N TYR A 124 10.59 11.63 10.94
CA TYR A 124 10.92 13.05 10.91
C TYR A 124 10.86 13.63 12.32
N LYS A 125 11.91 14.37 12.71
CA LYS A 125 11.99 15.16 13.94
C LYS A 125 12.29 16.61 13.57
N GLU A 126 11.61 17.54 14.24
CA GLU A 126 11.76 18.99 13.99
C GLU A 126 13.17 19.49 14.37
N ASP A 127 13.79 18.89 15.39
CA ASP A 127 15.08 19.32 15.95
C ASP A 127 16.32 18.65 15.30
N GLU A 128 16.13 17.69 14.39
CA GLU A 128 17.26 17.10 13.68
C GLU A 128 17.73 18.10 12.61
N GLU A 129 18.87 18.78 12.86
CA GLU A 129 19.57 19.49 11.80
C GLU A 129 19.67 18.57 10.58
N GLU A 130 19.41 19.13 9.39
CA GLU A 130 19.49 18.44 8.12
C GLU A 130 20.96 18.10 7.78
N VAL A 131 21.63 17.36 8.65
CA VAL A 131 22.99 16.87 8.45
C VAL A 131 22.90 15.93 7.26
N ILE A 132 23.49 16.39 6.16
CA ILE A 132 23.84 15.57 5.01
C ILE A 132 24.66 14.42 5.58
N ASP A 133 24.13 13.20 5.55
CA ASP A 133 24.94 12.04 5.89
C ASP A 133 26.09 12.02 4.88
N ASP A 134 27.27 12.45 5.29
CA ASP A 134 28.48 12.21 4.53
C ASP A 134 28.74 10.70 4.63
N PRO A 135 28.67 9.93 3.53
CA PRO A 135 28.88 8.49 3.56
C PRO A 135 30.30 8.08 3.99
N MET A 136 31.19 9.03 4.25
CA MET A 136 32.56 8.81 4.73
C MET A 136 32.74 8.95 6.26
N ASP A 137 31.74 9.41 7.02
CA ASP A 137 31.83 9.53 8.47
C ASP A 137 31.20 8.31 9.16
N GLU A 138 31.96 7.21 9.21
CA GLU A 138 31.70 6.01 10.04
C GLU A 138 31.83 6.27 11.56
N ASP A 139 31.95 7.53 11.98
CA ASP A 139 32.07 7.85 13.40
C ASP A 139 30.69 7.87 14.07
N GLU A 140 30.63 7.10 15.15
CA GLU A 140 29.56 6.98 16.15
C GLU A 140 28.92 8.34 16.42
N ASP A 141 27.59 8.39 16.45
CA ASP A 141 26.89 9.56 16.99
C ASP A 141 27.31 9.74 18.47
N ASP A 142 27.36 10.98 18.98
CA ASP A 142 27.80 11.32 20.36
C ASP A 142 26.94 10.64 21.46
N SER A 143 25.89 9.94 21.03
CA SER A 143 24.95 9.13 21.81
C SER A 143 25.30 7.62 21.90
N GLY A 144 26.25 7.12 21.11
CA GLY A 144 26.61 5.70 21.04
C GLY A 144 25.56 4.81 20.35
N GLU A 145 24.55 5.38 19.69
CA GLU A 145 23.64 4.64 18.81
C GLU A 145 24.21 4.53 17.39
N PRO A 146 24.07 3.38 16.70
CA PRO A 146 24.50 3.26 15.31
C PRO A 146 23.74 4.28 14.44
N LYS A 147 24.47 5.08 13.64
CA LYS A 147 23.88 5.97 12.63
C LYS A 147 22.89 5.17 11.78
N ARG A 148 21.61 5.51 11.91
CA ARG A 148 20.52 4.76 11.27
C ARG A 148 20.53 5.03 9.78
N THR A 149 20.58 3.96 8.98
CA THR A 149 20.59 4.05 7.52
C THR A 149 19.32 4.73 7.02
N ARG A 150 19.48 5.83 6.28
CA ARG A 150 18.37 6.51 5.59
C ARG A 150 18.14 5.83 4.24
N TYR A 151 16.87 5.74 3.82
CA TYR A 151 16.49 5.08 2.58
C TYR A 151 15.96 6.10 1.57
N THR A 152 16.42 6.00 0.33
CA THR A 152 15.88 6.77 -0.79
C THR A 152 14.65 6.09 -1.37
N TYR A 153 13.94 6.80 -2.25
CA TYR A 153 12.82 6.20 -2.99
C TYR A 153 13.24 4.98 -3.82
N ASP A 154 14.41 5.05 -4.46
CA ASP A 154 14.92 3.97 -5.30
C ASP A 154 15.29 2.73 -4.46
N ASP A 155 15.89 2.92 -3.28
CA ASP A 155 16.20 1.81 -2.36
C ASP A 155 14.93 1.06 -1.92
N ILE A 156 13.88 1.81 -1.58
CA ILE A 156 12.59 1.24 -1.19
C ILE A 156 11.90 0.56 -2.40
N ARG A 157 11.98 1.16 -3.59
CA ARG A 157 11.41 0.59 -4.82
C ARG A 157 11.99 -0.78 -5.15
N ASP A 158 13.28 -0.96 -4.91
CA ASP A 158 13.99 -2.19 -5.21
C ASP A 158 13.83 -3.25 -4.10
N ALA A 159 13.63 -2.82 -2.85
CA ALA A 159 13.43 -3.72 -1.71
C ALA A 159 11.97 -4.24 -1.55
N ILE A 160 10.97 -3.50 -2.04
CA ILE A 160 9.55 -3.79 -1.82
C ILE A 160 8.90 -4.48 -3.04
N GLN A 161 8.05 -5.45 -2.72
CA GLN A 161 7.19 -6.16 -3.68
C GLN A 161 5.93 -5.35 -4.01
N ALA A 162 6.12 -4.26 -4.75
CA ALA A 162 5.04 -3.37 -5.21
C ALA A 162 5.35 -2.80 -6.59
N SER A 163 4.30 -2.40 -7.32
CA SER A 163 4.43 -1.53 -8.49
C SER A 163 4.74 -0.09 -8.08
N ASP A 164 5.24 0.72 -9.01
CA ASP A 164 5.64 2.09 -8.72
C ASP A 164 4.43 2.97 -8.33
N ALA A 165 3.29 2.83 -9.02
CA ALA A 165 2.09 3.58 -8.65
C ALA A 165 1.50 3.13 -7.30
N GLU A 166 1.58 1.83 -6.97
CA GLU A 166 1.20 1.34 -5.65
C GLU A 166 2.14 1.90 -4.58
N LEU A 167 3.45 1.90 -4.82
CA LEU A 167 4.44 2.44 -3.88
C LEU A 167 4.22 3.93 -3.62
N ASP A 168 4.00 4.74 -4.66
CA ASP A 168 3.69 6.16 -4.50
C ASP A 168 2.42 6.38 -3.69
N LYS A 169 1.40 5.56 -3.94
CA LYS A 169 0.15 5.59 -3.16
C LYS A 169 0.41 5.23 -1.69
N ILE A 170 1.18 4.18 -1.42
CA ILE A 170 1.51 3.71 -0.07
C ILE A 170 2.29 4.77 0.71
N ILE A 171 3.29 5.40 0.07
CA ILE A 171 4.10 6.48 0.66
C ILE A 171 3.21 7.64 1.07
N ARG A 172 2.27 8.03 0.19
CA ARG A 172 1.30 9.08 0.46
C ARG A 172 0.31 8.71 1.58
N GLU A 173 -0.28 7.52 1.54
CA GLU A 173 -1.25 7.06 2.54
C GLU A 173 -0.63 6.77 3.91
N SER A 174 0.67 6.46 3.94
CA SER A 174 1.46 6.29 5.17
C SER A 174 2.07 7.60 5.68
N TYR A 175 1.80 8.72 5.01
CA TYR A 175 2.31 10.06 5.36
C TYR A 175 3.83 10.10 5.51
N ILE A 176 4.53 9.51 4.54
CA ILE A 176 6.00 9.50 4.48
C ILE A 176 6.48 10.68 3.65
N LEU A 177 7.28 11.54 4.27
CA LEU A 177 7.90 12.70 3.65
C LEU A 177 9.08 12.30 2.75
N ARG A 178 9.31 13.10 1.71
CA ARG A 178 10.54 13.08 0.90
C ARG A 178 11.37 14.32 1.27
N VAL A 179 12.39 14.15 2.10
CA VAL A 179 13.26 15.24 2.59
C VAL A 179 14.69 14.95 2.15
N ASN A 180 15.30 15.86 1.39
CA ASN A 180 16.68 15.75 0.90
C ASN A 180 16.98 14.41 0.16
N GLY A 181 16.00 13.89 -0.58
CA GLY A 181 16.13 12.61 -1.30
C GLY A 181 15.83 11.36 -0.47
N TYR A 182 15.65 11.50 0.85
CA TYR A 182 15.36 10.41 1.77
C TYR A 182 13.87 10.36 2.17
N LEU A 183 13.41 9.15 2.50
CA LEU A 183 12.07 8.89 2.98
C LEU A 183 12.02 8.94 4.52
N ARG A 184 11.18 9.81 5.06
CA ARG A 184 11.00 10.00 6.50
C ARG A 184 9.53 9.90 6.89
N PRO A 185 9.08 8.86 7.60
CA PRO A 185 7.72 8.80 8.13
C PRO A 185 7.42 9.99 9.04
N LEU A 186 6.28 10.66 8.86
CA LEU A 186 5.87 11.74 9.74
C LEU A 186 5.09 11.17 10.94
N PRO A 187 5.53 11.40 12.19
CA PRO A 187 4.79 10.94 13.36
C PRO A 187 3.36 11.49 13.39
N LEU A 188 2.40 10.64 13.75
CA LEU A 188 0.99 11.00 13.80
C LEU A 188 0.69 12.23 14.67
N PRO A 189 1.27 12.40 15.88
CA PRO A 189 1.03 13.61 16.70
C PRO A 189 1.47 14.90 16.00
N LEU A 190 2.62 14.85 15.32
CA LEU A 190 3.15 15.99 14.58
C LEU A 190 2.29 16.30 13.35
N LEU A 191 1.90 15.29 12.58
CA LEU A 191 0.97 15.46 11.46
C LEU A 191 -0.34 16.12 11.91
N THR A 192 -0.93 15.66 13.01
CA THR A 192 -2.14 16.26 13.58
C THR A 192 -1.92 17.71 14.00
N HIS A 193 -0.77 18.01 14.60
CA HIS A 193 -0.40 19.39 14.96
C HIS A 193 -0.35 20.30 13.72
N ILE A 194 0.39 19.92 12.69
CA ILE A 194 0.53 20.68 11.44
C ILE A 194 -0.84 20.91 10.79
N ILE A 195 -1.69 19.88 10.73
CA ILE A 195 -3.03 20.00 10.15
C ILE A 195 -3.90 20.98 10.95
N VAL A 196 -3.87 20.94 12.28
CA VAL A 196 -4.65 21.88 13.13
C VAL A 196 -4.16 23.31 12.93
N LEU A 197 -2.85 23.53 12.77
CA LEU A 197 -2.30 24.84 12.44
C LEU A 197 -2.74 25.34 11.06
N ILE A 198 -2.78 24.46 10.06
CA ILE A 198 -3.33 24.76 8.72
C ILE A 198 -4.80 25.19 8.84
N LEU A 199 -5.63 24.44 9.55
CA LEU A 199 -7.05 24.76 9.73
C LEU A 199 -7.25 26.10 10.45
N THR A 200 -6.44 26.35 11.48
CA THR A 200 -6.49 27.60 12.25
C THR A 200 -6.08 28.79 11.38
N SER A 201 -5.03 28.63 10.56
CA SER A 201 -4.55 29.67 9.63
C SER A 201 -5.56 29.98 8.52
N ILE A 202 -6.26 28.95 8.01
CA ILE A 202 -7.34 29.12 7.02
C ILE A 202 -8.50 29.89 7.64
N THR A 203 -8.86 29.56 8.88
CA THR A 203 -9.98 30.18 9.59
C THR A 203 -9.67 31.63 9.97
N SER A 204 -8.47 31.89 10.51
CA SER A 204 -8.02 33.24 10.90
C SER A 204 -7.93 34.18 9.71
N SER A 205 -7.50 33.67 8.55
CA SER A 205 -7.39 34.43 7.31
C SER A 205 -8.69 34.48 6.49
N SER A 206 -9.77 33.88 6.99
CA SER A 206 -11.08 33.78 6.30
C SER A 206 -10.96 33.24 4.87
N LEU A 207 -10.09 32.25 4.65
CA LEU A 207 -9.81 31.67 3.33
C LEU A 207 -10.88 30.63 2.98
N SER A 208 -11.20 30.52 1.68
CA SER A 208 -12.10 29.47 1.19
C SER A 208 -11.36 28.13 1.12
N SER A 209 -11.92 27.10 1.76
CA SER A 209 -11.45 25.71 1.71
C SER A 209 -11.28 25.15 0.29
N THR A 210 -11.99 25.71 -0.69
CA THR A 210 -11.96 25.24 -2.08
C THR A 210 -10.81 25.85 -2.90
N SER A 211 -10.21 26.96 -2.44
CA SER A 211 -9.17 27.69 -3.18
C SER A 211 -8.27 28.47 -2.20
N VAL A 212 -7.44 27.75 -1.46
CA VAL A 212 -6.50 28.33 -0.49
C VAL A 212 -5.21 28.77 -1.22
N PRO A 213 -4.77 30.04 -1.09
CA PRO A 213 -3.49 30.48 -1.65
C PRO A 213 -2.32 29.83 -0.90
N VAL A 214 -1.61 28.94 -1.60
CA VAL A 214 -0.49 28.17 -1.03
C VAL A 214 0.64 29.07 -0.53
N PRO A 215 1.14 30.07 -1.29
CA PRO A 215 2.28 30.87 -0.84
C PRO A 215 2.02 31.66 0.44
N SER A 216 0.79 32.16 0.61
CA SER A 216 0.40 32.89 1.83
C SER A 216 0.38 31.97 3.04
N LEU A 217 -0.18 30.77 2.88
CA LEU A 217 -0.27 29.80 3.98
C LEU A 217 1.12 29.26 4.36
N LEU A 218 1.95 28.89 3.38
CA LEU A 218 3.32 28.43 3.64
C LEU A 218 4.12 29.49 4.41
N ARG A 219 3.99 30.77 4.01
CA ARG A 219 4.66 31.87 4.71
C ARG A 219 4.19 32.01 6.16
N THR A 220 2.90 31.86 6.43
CA THR A 220 2.36 31.91 7.80
C THR A 220 2.89 30.74 8.63
N LEU A 221 2.89 29.51 8.08
CA LEU A 221 3.39 28.33 8.78
C LEU A 221 4.90 28.41 9.08
N ASP A 222 5.68 28.96 8.14
CA ASP A 222 7.14 29.13 8.30
C ASP A 222 7.47 30.22 9.31
N LEU A 223 6.84 31.41 9.22
CA LEU A 223 7.16 32.54 10.08
C LEU A 223 6.56 32.46 11.50
N GLU A 224 5.37 31.88 11.65
CA GLU A 224 4.64 31.87 12.92
C GLU A 224 4.76 30.55 13.67
N HIS A 225 5.05 29.45 12.96
CA HIS A 225 5.05 28.09 13.53
C HIS A 225 6.34 27.31 13.26
N GLU A 226 7.34 27.92 12.62
CA GLU A 226 8.65 27.30 12.33
C GLU A 226 8.55 25.98 11.54
N ILE A 227 7.46 25.78 10.78
CA ILE A 227 7.28 24.59 9.95
C ILE A 227 7.90 24.86 8.57
N PRO A 228 8.90 24.07 8.13
CA PRO A 228 9.52 24.29 6.84
C PRO A 228 8.52 24.23 5.68
N SER A 229 8.60 25.19 4.77
CA SER A 229 7.68 25.32 3.63
C SER A 229 7.58 24.04 2.79
N HIS A 230 8.66 23.28 2.66
CA HIS A 230 8.69 22.04 1.87
C HIS A 230 7.93 20.89 2.56
N ILE A 231 7.90 20.85 3.89
CA ILE A 231 7.12 19.89 4.69
C ILE A 231 5.64 20.24 4.61
N ALA A 232 5.31 21.50 4.88
CA ALA A 232 3.93 21.98 4.80
C ALA A 232 3.31 21.75 3.41
N LEU A 233 4.07 21.99 2.34
CA LEU A 233 3.61 21.73 0.98
C LEU A 233 3.28 20.24 0.75
N GLN A 234 4.16 19.32 1.17
CA GLN A 234 3.90 17.88 1.04
C GLN A 234 2.66 17.45 1.84
N VAL A 235 2.49 17.97 3.06
CA VAL A 235 1.28 17.72 3.87
C VAL A 235 0.03 18.20 3.13
N MET A 236 0.05 19.40 2.55
CA MET A 236 -1.08 19.92 1.76
C MET A 236 -1.38 19.03 0.54
N GLU A 237 -0.35 18.57 -0.17
CA GLU A 237 -0.50 17.70 -1.33
C GLU A 237 -1.16 16.36 -0.99
N TRP A 238 -0.95 15.82 0.22
CA TRP A 238 -1.60 14.60 0.67
C TRP A 238 -3.11 14.77 0.80
N PHE A 239 -3.56 15.93 1.28
CA PHE A 239 -4.97 16.23 1.57
C PHE A 239 -5.67 17.04 0.47
N GLY A 240 -5.11 17.11 -0.74
CA GLY A 240 -5.82 17.70 -1.87
C GLY A 240 -4.90 18.13 -3.00
N PRO A 241 -5.43 18.28 -4.23
CA PRO A 241 -4.62 18.72 -5.35
C PRO A 241 -4.18 20.18 -5.19
N VAL A 242 -2.89 20.42 -5.38
CA VAL A 242 -2.29 21.76 -5.47
C VAL A 242 -2.14 22.13 -6.95
N SER A 243 -2.87 23.15 -7.38
CA SER A 243 -2.79 23.67 -8.74
C SER A 243 -1.75 24.79 -8.82
N GLY A 244 -0.81 24.71 -9.77
CA GLY A 244 0.19 25.76 -10.01
C GLY A 244 1.47 25.66 -9.17
N GLY A 245 1.64 24.59 -8.38
CA GLY A 245 2.84 24.32 -7.57
C GLY A 245 3.13 25.39 -6.52
N SER A 246 4.40 25.47 -6.08
CA SER A 246 4.90 26.49 -5.14
C SER A 246 5.03 27.90 -5.76
N GLY A 247 4.62 28.10 -7.01
CA GLY A 247 4.67 29.39 -7.69
C GLY A 247 3.67 30.41 -7.13
N ALA A 248 3.81 31.68 -7.53
CA ALA A 248 3.01 32.81 -7.04
C ALA A 248 1.48 32.70 -7.27
N GLY A 249 1.02 31.73 -8.07
CA GLY A 249 -0.39 31.44 -8.32
C GLY A 249 -0.91 30.14 -7.71
N GLY A 250 -0.12 29.48 -6.85
CA GLY A 250 -0.45 28.20 -6.23
C GLY A 250 -1.77 28.23 -5.46
N LYS A 251 -2.72 27.39 -5.86
CA LYS A 251 -4.01 27.23 -5.18
C LYS A 251 -4.23 25.80 -4.76
N TRP A 252 -4.59 25.62 -3.50
CA TRP A 252 -4.89 24.32 -2.95
C TRP A 252 -6.40 24.13 -2.81
N LYS A 253 -6.89 23.02 -3.36
CA LYS A 253 -8.25 22.56 -3.14
C LYS A 253 -8.21 21.51 -2.06
N MET A 254 -8.59 21.91 -0.85
CA MET A 254 -8.52 21.08 0.34
C MET A 254 -9.63 20.01 0.34
N ASP A 255 -9.26 18.76 0.65
CA ASP A 255 -10.20 17.71 1.01
C ASP A 255 -10.52 17.81 2.51
N ALA A 256 -11.56 18.59 2.82
CA ALA A 256 -11.99 18.83 4.19
C ALA A 256 -12.33 17.53 4.94
N LYS A 257 -12.90 16.52 4.26
CA LYS A 257 -13.27 15.25 4.90
C LYS A 257 -12.04 14.45 5.31
N GLN A 258 -11.02 14.39 4.44
CA GLN A 258 -9.78 13.68 4.77
C GLN A 258 -8.99 14.38 5.88
N ILE A 259 -8.98 15.70 5.91
CA ILE A 259 -8.35 16.45 7.00
C ILE A 259 -9.05 16.24 8.32
N VAL A 260 -10.38 16.39 8.35
CA VAL A 260 -11.17 16.17 9.56
C VAL A 260 -10.97 14.74 10.06
N ARG A 261 -11.01 13.75 9.16
CA ARG A 261 -10.66 12.36 9.45
C ARG A 261 -9.28 12.23 10.10
N GLN A 262 -8.26 12.87 9.54
CA GLN A 262 -6.89 12.74 10.06
C GLN A 262 -6.73 13.39 11.45
N VAL A 263 -7.38 14.52 11.70
CA VAL A 263 -7.44 15.12 13.05
C VAL A 263 -8.10 14.15 14.03
N GLY A 264 -9.21 13.52 13.63
CA GLY A 264 -9.90 12.54 14.46
C GLY A 264 -9.05 11.30 14.76
N ILE A 265 -8.30 10.78 13.78
CA ILE A 265 -7.35 9.67 14.00
C ILE A 265 -6.25 10.08 14.97
N GLY A 266 -5.70 11.29 14.80
CA GLY A 266 -4.69 11.86 15.70
C GLY A 266 -5.16 11.99 17.14
N MET A 267 -6.36 12.52 17.34
CA MET A 267 -6.97 12.61 18.66
C MET A 267 -7.29 11.24 19.25
N LEU A 268 -7.83 10.33 18.44
CA LEU A 268 -8.12 8.99 18.91
C LEU A 268 -6.84 8.26 19.33
N SER A 269 -5.70 8.53 18.68
CA SER A 269 -4.43 7.86 18.97
C SER A 269 -3.94 8.00 20.42
N THR A 270 -4.39 9.03 21.16
CA THR A 270 -4.08 9.19 22.59
C THR A 270 -4.90 8.26 23.49
N HIS A 271 -5.98 7.68 22.96
CA HIS A 271 -6.91 6.79 23.66
C HIS A 271 -6.67 5.32 23.28
N ARG A 272 -5.42 4.87 23.35
CA ARG A 272 -5.04 3.47 23.07
C ARG A 272 -5.35 2.53 24.24
N ASP A 273 -5.13 2.98 25.46
CA ASP A 273 -5.31 2.16 26.66
C ASP A 273 -6.61 2.52 27.42
N GLU A 274 -7.04 3.78 27.33
CA GLU A 274 -8.22 4.30 28.02
C GLU A 274 -9.32 4.68 27.02
N PRO A 275 -10.47 3.97 27.01
CA PRO A 275 -11.60 4.32 26.16
C PRO A 275 -12.18 5.69 26.55
N ILE A 276 -12.57 6.48 25.55
CA ILE A 276 -13.25 7.76 25.72
C ILE A 276 -14.74 7.62 25.41
N ALA A 277 -15.60 8.36 26.11
CA ALA A 277 -17.03 8.42 25.79
C ALA A 277 -17.24 9.04 24.41
N GLU A 278 -18.10 8.43 23.59
CA GLU A 278 -18.36 8.84 22.20
C GLU A 278 -18.75 10.33 22.09
N ASP A 279 -19.68 10.77 22.95
CA ASP A 279 -20.14 12.15 22.97
C ASP A 279 -19.04 13.15 23.36
N ALA A 280 -18.18 12.77 24.32
CA ALA A 280 -17.06 13.60 24.75
C ALA A 280 -16.01 13.71 23.65
N PHE A 281 -15.68 12.60 23.00
CA PHE A 281 -14.76 12.56 21.87
C PHE A 281 -15.26 13.43 20.71
N LEU A 282 -16.55 13.34 20.36
CA LEU A 282 -17.14 14.17 19.32
C LEU A 282 -17.06 15.66 19.66
N ALA A 283 -17.32 16.05 20.91
CA ALA A 283 -17.23 17.44 21.33
C ALA A 283 -15.79 17.99 21.26
N GLU A 284 -14.81 17.20 21.71
CA GLU A 284 -13.39 17.59 21.61
C GLU A 284 -12.93 17.67 20.14
N TRP A 285 -13.35 16.71 19.31
CA TRP A 285 -12.99 16.67 17.89
C TRP A 285 -13.52 17.90 17.16
N LYS A 286 -14.78 18.26 17.39
CA LYS A 286 -15.41 19.49 16.89
C LYS A 286 -14.66 20.75 17.29
N THR A 287 -14.26 20.83 18.57
CA THR A 287 -13.47 21.95 19.09
C THR A 287 -12.11 22.07 18.40
N LYS A 288 -11.44 20.95 18.12
CA LYS A 288 -10.12 20.93 17.48
C LYS A 288 -10.13 21.26 15.99
N VAL A 289 -11.16 20.85 15.24
CA VAL A 289 -11.29 21.20 13.81
C VAL A 289 -11.80 22.62 13.59
N GLY A 290 -12.51 23.16 14.58
CA GLY A 290 -13.09 24.51 14.56
C GLY A 290 -14.46 24.56 13.89
N ASP A 291 -15.23 25.62 14.21
CA ASP A 291 -16.62 25.82 13.80
C ASP A 291 -16.83 25.73 12.28
N ALA A 292 -15.82 26.13 11.50
CA ALA A 292 -15.87 26.12 10.04
C ALA A 292 -15.95 24.69 9.43
N PHE A 293 -15.55 23.66 10.19
CA PHE A 293 -15.44 22.28 9.71
C PHE A 293 -16.22 21.27 10.57
N GLU A 294 -16.97 21.75 11.58
CA GLU A 294 -17.76 20.92 12.49
C GLU A 294 -18.76 20.01 11.76
N GLU A 295 -19.33 20.49 10.65
CA GLU A 295 -20.32 19.76 9.85
C GLU A 295 -19.77 18.46 9.21
N TYR A 296 -18.46 18.35 9.06
CA TYR A 296 -17.81 17.17 8.48
C TYR A 296 -17.45 16.12 9.55
N VAL A 297 -17.60 16.42 10.83
CA VAL A 297 -17.24 15.51 11.92
C VAL A 297 -18.25 14.37 12.00
N ASP A 298 -17.80 13.17 11.65
CA ASP A 298 -18.58 11.93 11.71
C ASP A 298 -17.66 10.75 12.07
N LEU A 299 -18.10 9.92 13.02
CA LEU A 299 -17.41 8.68 13.41
C LEU A 299 -17.24 7.71 12.23
N SER A 300 -18.13 7.78 11.23
CA SER A 300 -18.01 6.98 10.01
C SER A 300 -16.68 7.22 9.27
N LEU A 301 -16.08 8.40 9.43
CA LEU A 301 -14.76 8.72 8.84
C LEU A 301 -13.62 7.94 9.50
N LEU A 302 -13.80 7.53 10.76
CA LEU A 302 -12.78 6.83 11.55
C LEU A 302 -12.88 5.31 11.45
N LEU A 303 -13.82 4.78 10.66
CA LEU A 303 -13.99 3.32 10.50
C LEU A 303 -12.66 2.63 10.15
N GLY A 304 -12.36 1.56 10.88
CA GLY A 304 -11.07 0.84 10.79
C GLY A 304 -9.96 1.41 11.66
N ASN A 305 -10.23 2.45 12.46
CA ASN A 305 -9.28 3.02 13.42
C ASN A 305 -9.79 3.03 14.87
N TYR A 306 -11.01 2.55 15.12
CA TYR A 306 -11.59 2.49 16.46
C TYR A 306 -12.36 1.20 16.70
N LEU A 307 -12.47 0.83 17.97
CA LEU A 307 -13.40 -0.18 18.45
C LEU A 307 -14.53 0.48 19.24
N PRO A 308 -15.79 0.28 18.82
CA PRO A 308 -16.92 0.63 19.67
C PRO A 308 -17.02 -0.38 20.81
N SER A 309 -17.21 0.10 22.03
CA SER A 309 -17.46 -0.76 23.18
C SER A 309 -18.77 -1.54 23.05
N ASN A 310 -18.77 -2.77 23.54
CA ASN A 310 -20.01 -3.53 23.76
C ASN A 310 -20.72 -2.98 25.01
N PRO A 311 -22.07 -2.99 25.06
CA PRO A 311 -22.83 -2.45 26.19
C PRO A 311 -22.37 -3.04 27.53
N PRO A 312 -22.39 -2.24 28.63
CA PRO A 312 -23.39 -1.21 28.91
C PRO A 312 -22.96 0.24 28.64
N GLN A 313 -23.96 1.13 28.58
CA GLN A 313 -23.83 2.57 28.34
C GLN A 313 -23.00 3.30 29.42
N PRO A 314 -22.35 4.42 29.08
CA PRO A 314 -22.36 5.13 27.78
C PRO A 314 -21.50 4.45 26.70
N PRO A 315 -21.79 4.66 25.40
CA PRO A 315 -20.95 4.16 24.32
C PRO A 315 -19.55 4.80 24.43
N THR A 316 -18.52 3.96 24.41
CA THR A 316 -17.13 4.39 24.41
C THR A 316 -16.42 3.92 23.15
N VAL A 317 -15.41 4.68 22.72
CA VAL A 317 -14.55 4.38 21.59
C VAL A 317 -13.12 4.20 22.09
N LEU A 318 -12.43 3.19 21.56
CA LEU A 318 -11.03 2.89 21.86
C LEU A 318 -10.22 2.91 20.56
N TYR A 319 -9.01 3.45 20.59
CA TYR A 319 -8.13 3.45 19.42
C TYR A 319 -7.67 2.05 19.06
N PHE A 320 -7.90 1.67 17.81
CA PHE A 320 -7.46 0.40 17.28
C PHE A 320 -7.23 0.57 15.77
N PRO A 321 -6.01 0.95 15.36
CA PRO A 321 -5.71 1.25 13.98
C PRO A 321 -5.49 -0.02 13.16
N LEU A 322 -6.07 -0.05 11.95
CA LEU A 322 -5.81 -1.11 10.96
C LEU A 322 -4.31 -1.30 10.66
N SER A 323 -3.51 -0.23 10.72
CA SER A 323 -2.06 -0.28 10.47
C SER A 323 -1.27 -1.04 11.54
N SER A 324 -1.88 -1.32 12.70
CA SER A 324 -1.25 -2.14 13.75
C SER A 324 -1.47 -3.64 13.57
N LEU A 325 -2.38 -4.04 12.67
CA LEU A 325 -2.71 -5.44 12.43
C LEU A 325 -1.71 -6.09 11.47
N SER A 326 -1.42 -7.37 11.71
CA SER A 326 -0.59 -8.17 10.80
C SER A 326 -1.18 -8.18 9.37
N PRO A 327 -0.40 -8.05 8.29
CA PRO A 327 -0.92 -8.22 6.94
C PRO A 327 -1.19 -9.69 6.60
N VAL A 328 -0.67 -10.63 7.39
CA VAL A 328 -0.96 -12.05 7.23
C VAL A 328 -2.38 -12.33 7.70
N VAL A 329 -3.28 -12.61 6.75
CA VAL A 329 -4.72 -12.83 6.98
C VAL A 329 -5.02 -13.73 8.17
N THR A 330 -4.34 -14.87 8.30
CA THR A 330 -4.56 -15.82 9.41
C THR A 330 -4.22 -15.21 10.77
N GLN A 331 -3.08 -14.50 10.89
CA GLN A 331 -2.68 -13.84 12.13
C GLN A 331 -3.59 -12.65 12.43
N ARG A 332 -3.95 -11.87 11.43
CA ARG A 332 -4.92 -10.77 11.56
C ARG A 332 -6.25 -11.22 12.17
N PHE A 333 -6.83 -12.31 11.65
CA PHE A 333 -8.07 -12.84 12.23
C PHE A 333 -7.86 -13.34 13.67
N SER A 334 -6.70 -13.92 13.99
CA SER A 334 -6.33 -14.27 15.37
C SER A 334 -6.34 -13.04 16.26
N ASP A 335 -5.60 -12.00 15.91
CA ASP A 335 -5.47 -10.76 16.68
C ASP A 335 -6.83 -10.07 16.87
N LEU A 336 -7.64 -10.00 15.81
CA LEU A 336 -8.99 -9.43 15.86
C LEU A 336 -9.91 -10.21 16.82
N PHE A 337 -9.89 -11.54 16.78
CA PHE A 337 -10.76 -12.35 17.64
C PHE A 337 -10.23 -12.49 19.08
N LEU A 338 -8.93 -12.34 19.30
CA LEU A 338 -8.33 -12.19 20.63
C LEU A 338 -8.73 -10.85 21.27
N THR A 339 -8.76 -9.77 20.48
CA THR A 339 -9.17 -8.44 20.94
C THR A 339 -10.67 -8.41 21.26
N ARG A 340 -11.51 -8.99 20.38
CA ARG A 340 -12.96 -9.06 20.59
C ARG A 340 -13.50 -10.41 20.09
N PRO A 341 -14.15 -11.23 20.94
CA PRO A 341 -14.56 -12.58 20.56
C PRO A 341 -15.73 -12.63 19.56
N LYS A 342 -16.54 -11.57 19.51
CA LYS A 342 -17.74 -11.47 18.67
C LYS A 342 -17.85 -10.09 18.03
N TRP A 343 -17.90 -10.06 16.71
CA TRP A 343 -17.90 -8.84 15.90
C TRP A 343 -19.20 -8.66 15.13
N ARG A 344 -19.65 -7.42 14.95
CA ARG A 344 -20.70 -7.10 13.95
C ARG A 344 -20.06 -7.04 12.57
N ALA A 345 -20.81 -7.41 11.53
CA ALA A 345 -20.32 -7.35 10.16
C ALA A 345 -19.76 -5.96 9.80
N GLN A 346 -20.52 -4.91 10.09
CA GLN A 346 -20.13 -3.51 9.81
C GLN A 346 -18.87 -3.06 10.58
N ASP A 347 -18.62 -3.61 11.77
CA ASP A 347 -17.46 -3.24 12.59
C ASP A 347 -16.20 -3.99 12.12
N LEU A 348 -16.37 -5.22 11.62
CA LEU A 348 -15.25 -6.07 11.18
C LEU A 348 -14.74 -5.71 9.77
N MET A 349 -15.65 -5.35 8.86
CA MET A 349 -15.31 -5.08 7.46
C MET A 349 -14.22 -4.02 7.28
N PRO A 350 -14.20 -2.91 8.05
CA PRO A 350 -13.14 -1.91 7.96
C PRO A 350 -11.72 -2.42 8.28
N PHE A 351 -11.57 -3.51 9.03
CA PHE A 351 -10.26 -4.08 9.38
C PHE A 351 -9.71 -5.06 8.34
N LEU A 352 -10.47 -5.30 7.26
CA LEU A 352 -10.11 -6.21 6.18
C LEU A 352 -9.89 -5.49 4.84
N GLN A 353 -9.92 -4.16 4.83
CA GLN A 353 -9.89 -3.33 3.62
C GLN A 353 -8.55 -3.37 2.88
N ASP A 354 -7.47 -3.53 3.64
CA ASP A 354 -6.08 -3.49 3.20
C ASP A 354 -5.53 -4.88 2.80
N VAL A 355 -6.19 -5.95 3.24
CA VAL A 355 -5.77 -7.33 2.95
C VAL A 355 -6.56 -7.99 1.81
N ALA A 356 -7.71 -7.44 1.42
CA ALA A 356 -8.56 -7.98 0.37
C ALA A 356 -8.52 -7.08 -0.87
N ILE A 357 -8.30 -7.68 -2.04
CA ILE A 357 -8.25 -6.96 -3.32
C ILE A 357 -9.64 -6.47 -3.72
N ASP A 358 -10.65 -7.30 -3.47
CA ASP A 358 -12.04 -6.99 -3.79
C ASP A 358 -13.01 -7.53 -2.72
N GLY A 359 -14.29 -7.16 -2.88
CA GLY A 359 -15.35 -7.62 -1.98
C GLY A 359 -15.52 -9.14 -1.99
N LYS A 360 -15.25 -9.82 -3.11
CA LYS A 360 -15.41 -11.27 -3.24
C LYS A 360 -14.34 -12.03 -2.46
N GLU A 361 -13.10 -11.57 -2.53
CA GLU A 361 -11.99 -12.12 -1.79
C GLU A 361 -12.20 -11.92 -0.29
N ARG A 362 -12.64 -10.72 0.12
CA ARG A 362 -13.04 -10.45 1.51
C ARG A 362 -14.12 -11.43 1.99
N ASP A 363 -15.17 -11.65 1.19
CA ASP A 363 -16.25 -12.56 1.56
C ASP A 363 -15.77 -14.02 1.63
N LYS A 364 -14.85 -14.43 0.75
CA LYS A 364 -14.16 -15.73 0.79
C LYS A 364 -13.31 -15.88 2.06
N MET A 365 -12.60 -14.84 2.47
CA MET A 365 -11.83 -14.82 3.72
C MET A 365 -12.77 -14.96 4.93
N LEU A 366 -13.84 -14.18 4.99
CA LEU A 366 -14.85 -14.29 6.07
C LEU A 366 -15.47 -15.68 6.14
N LEU A 367 -15.80 -16.30 4.99
CA LEU A 367 -16.34 -17.65 4.96
C LEU A 367 -15.32 -18.69 5.46
N LYS A 368 -14.03 -18.50 5.20
CA LYS A 368 -12.95 -19.42 5.62
C LYS A 368 -12.66 -19.31 7.12
N TYR A 369 -12.55 -18.09 7.65
CA TYR A 369 -12.05 -17.83 9.01
C TYR A 369 -13.15 -17.55 10.05
N CYS A 370 -14.37 -17.21 9.63
CA CYS A 370 -15.46 -16.81 10.54
C CYS A 370 -16.68 -17.72 10.46
N ARG A 371 -17.42 -17.83 11.58
CA ARG A 371 -18.79 -18.36 11.66
C ARG A 371 -19.75 -17.19 11.74
N SER A 372 -20.73 -17.14 10.84
CA SER A 372 -21.80 -16.14 10.88
C SER A 372 -22.97 -16.61 11.75
N THR A 373 -23.52 -15.71 12.55
CA THR A 373 -24.76 -15.93 13.29
C THR A 373 -25.62 -14.69 13.16
N THR A 374 -26.86 -14.85 12.73
CA THR A 374 -27.82 -13.75 12.62
C THR A 374 -28.62 -13.69 13.91
N ASP A 375 -28.65 -12.51 14.53
CA ASP A 375 -29.49 -12.27 15.71
C ASP A 375 -30.95 -12.01 15.30
N GLY A 376 -31.89 -12.08 16.26
CA GLY A 376 -33.33 -11.87 16.00
C GLY A 376 -33.68 -10.48 15.43
N SER A 377 -32.75 -9.53 15.51
CA SER A 377 -32.81 -8.19 14.93
C SER A 377 -32.34 -8.11 13.46
N GLY A 378 -31.91 -9.22 12.86
CA GLY A 378 -31.35 -9.26 11.50
C GLY A 378 -29.87 -8.84 11.42
N CYS A 379 -29.24 -8.49 12.55
CA CYS A 379 -27.83 -8.13 12.58
C CYS A 379 -26.93 -9.39 12.47
N VAL A 380 -25.98 -9.36 11.54
CA VAL A 380 -25.03 -10.46 11.31
C VAL A 380 -23.81 -10.28 12.21
N TRP A 381 -23.51 -11.33 12.97
CA TRP A 381 -22.37 -11.41 13.86
C TRP A 381 -21.37 -12.46 13.37
N TYR A 382 -20.09 -12.17 13.52
CA TYR A 382 -18.98 -13.08 13.21
C TYR A 382 -18.27 -13.53 14.49
N THR A 383 -17.99 -14.82 14.57
CA THR A 383 -17.11 -15.44 15.60
C THR A 383 -16.03 -16.28 14.92
N SER A 384 -14.91 -16.53 15.58
CA SER A 384 -13.81 -17.31 14.98
C SER A 384 -14.22 -18.76 14.68
N LYS A 385 -13.84 -19.27 13.50
CA LYS A 385 -13.86 -20.73 13.22
C LYS A 385 -12.67 -21.45 13.83
N LEU A 386 -11.53 -20.77 13.88
CA LEU A 386 -10.30 -21.28 14.43
C LEU A 386 -10.35 -21.18 15.95
N LYS A 387 -10.04 -22.28 16.65
CA LYS A 387 -9.72 -22.20 18.07
C LYS A 387 -8.28 -21.69 18.13
N PHE A 388 -8.11 -20.48 18.63
CA PHE A 388 -6.81 -19.93 18.98
C PHE A 388 -6.48 -20.32 20.41
#